data_AF-A0A1H8Q8I5-F1
#
_entry.id   AF-A0A1H8Q8I5-F1
#
_cell.length_a   1.000
_cell.length_b   1.000
_cell.length_c   1.000
_cell.angle_alpha   90.00
_cell.angle_beta   90.00
_cell.angle_gamma   90.00
#
_symmetry.space_group_name_H-M   'P 1'
#
loop_
_entity.id
_entity.type
_entity.pdbx_description
1 polymer ?
#
loop_
_entity_poly.entity_id
_entity_poly.type
_entity_poly.pdbx_seq_one_letter_code
_entity_poly.pdbx_strand_id
1 'polypeptide(L)'
;MPLSNSNARYGSVTKGFHWLTALLIVTLIPLGLIANAAPFDTGEELARKAGLFSLHKTLGVTLFFVALLRIVWALTQPRPGLLNAKNRAEALLAETIHWMLYAALVLAPLSGWVHHAATTGFAPIWWPFGQTLPFVPQSEGVAATAAGLHQVFVWGLIAALTLHVAGALKHAAVDRDQTLQRMLPGKSRAPDPGPQRHGPAPVLAALLLWGAAIGIGSGLGAFAHDDTARPTAPQLELAESDWQVQNGTLAITVRQMGSEVTGRFADWTADITFDEAAPDGRHGAVEVTVSIPSLTLGSVTDQALGGDFLAAQEHPTARFTADIVADGDAYVADGTLALKGETVPVTLPFTLKIDGDTATMEGAARLNRRDFGVGEGVSDEKTLGFAVNVDVTLTATRAEAPDT
;
A
#
# COMPACT_ATOMS: atom_id res chain seq x y z
N MET A 1 13.60 13.28 40.84
CA MET A 1 14.47 12.20 40.29
C MET A 1 15.45 12.86 39.33
N PRO A 2 16.69 12.36 39.17
CA PRO A 2 17.63 12.95 38.21
C PRO A 2 17.09 12.80 36.78
N LEU A 3 17.29 13.82 35.95
CA LEU A 3 16.84 13.84 34.55
C LEU A 3 17.72 12.94 33.68
N SER A 4 19.05 13.01 33.88
CA SER A 4 20.08 12.29 33.15
C SER A 4 20.43 10.94 33.77
N ASN A 5 21.08 10.08 32.98
CA ASN A 5 21.62 8.81 33.47
C ASN A 5 22.89 9.03 34.32
N SER A 6 23.26 7.99 35.06
CA SER A 6 24.57 7.81 35.69
C SER A 6 25.06 6.39 35.41
N ASN A 7 26.31 6.06 35.73
CA ASN A 7 26.85 4.70 35.51
C ASN A 7 26.06 3.59 36.22
N ALA A 8 25.30 3.92 37.28
CA ALA A 8 24.49 2.96 38.02
C ALA A 8 22.98 3.05 37.73
N ARG A 9 22.46 4.19 37.24
CA ARG A 9 21.01 4.47 37.25
C ARG A 9 20.53 5.17 35.99
N TYR A 10 19.33 4.80 35.52
CA TYR A 10 18.62 5.53 34.48
C TYR A 10 17.93 6.78 35.03
N GLY A 11 18.06 7.89 34.30
CA GLY A 11 17.35 9.14 34.56
C GLY A 11 15.89 9.10 34.16
N SER A 12 15.09 10.06 34.64
CA SER A 12 13.64 10.10 34.36
C SER A 12 13.31 10.30 32.88
N VAL A 13 14.16 11.01 32.12
CA VAL A 13 13.95 11.22 30.68
C VAL A 13 14.07 9.90 29.91
N THR A 14 15.12 9.12 30.21
CA THR A 14 15.32 7.78 29.62
C THR A 14 14.17 6.83 29.94
N LYS A 15 13.68 6.84 31.19
CA LYS A 15 12.51 6.05 31.60
C LYS A 15 11.24 6.51 30.89
N GLY A 16 11.04 7.82 30.76
CA GLY A 16 9.91 8.41 30.05
C GLY A 16 9.87 7.95 28.59
N PHE A 17 10.98 8.10 27.86
CA PHE A 17 11.08 7.60 26.48
C PHE A 17 10.83 6.11 26.40
N HIS A 18 11.39 5.31 27.31
CA HIS A 18 11.18 3.86 27.33
C HIS A 18 9.69 3.50 27.46
N TRP A 19 9.00 4.02 28.47
CA TRP A 19 7.61 3.67 28.72
C TRP A 19 6.64 4.26 27.70
N LEU A 20 6.92 5.45 27.17
CA LEU A 20 6.17 6.01 26.04
C LEU A 20 6.33 5.12 24.79
N THR A 21 7.56 4.71 24.48
CA THR A 21 7.85 3.79 23.37
C THR A 21 7.12 2.45 23.59
N ALA A 22 7.17 1.89 24.79
CA ALA A 22 6.51 0.63 25.12
C ALA A 22 4.98 0.73 24.96
N LEU A 23 4.37 1.82 25.45
CA LEU A 23 2.94 2.09 25.28
C LEU A 23 2.58 2.15 23.79
N LEU A 24 3.32 2.93 22.99
CA LEU A 24 3.08 3.05 21.55
C LEU A 24 3.19 1.71 20.83
N ILE A 25 4.20 0.89 21.12
CA ILE A 25 4.37 -0.45 20.51
C ILE A 25 3.22 -1.38 20.88
N VAL A 26 2.86 -1.46 22.16
CA VAL A 26 1.79 -2.33 22.66
C VAL A 26 0.43 -1.92 22.10
N THR A 27 0.24 -0.64 21.75
CA THR A 27 -0.93 -0.17 21.01
C THR A 27 -0.85 -0.48 19.50
N LEU A 28 0.31 -0.22 18.87
CA LEU A 28 0.48 -0.33 17.43
C LEU A 28 0.41 -1.76 16.91
N ILE A 29 0.97 -2.74 17.63
CA ILE A 29 0.98 -4.15 17.19
C ILE A 29 -0.46 -4.69 17.05
N PRO A 30 -1.32 -4.67 18.09
CA PRO A 30 -2.70 -5.12 17.93
C PRO A 30 -3.48 -4.28 16.92
N LEU A 31 -3.29 -2.96 16.91
CA LEU A 31 -3.98 -2.08 15.96
C LEU A 31 -3.65 -2.44 14.51
N GLY A 32 -2.39 -2.72 14.21
CA GLY A 32 -1.95 -3.15 12.87
C GLY A 32 -2.53 -4.51 12.48
N LEU A 33 -2.52 -5.48 13.39
CA LEU A 33 -3.13 -6.81 13.16
C LEU A 33 -4.64 -6.72 12.92
N ILE A 34 -5.35 -5.91 13.72
CA ILE A 34 -6.80 -5.68 13.58
C ILE A 34 -7.11 -4.95 12.26
N ALA A 35 -6.34 -3.92 11.90
CA ALA A 35 -6.53 -3.20 10.64
C ALA A 35 -6.31 -4.10 9.42
N ASN A 36 -5.28 -4.96 9.46
CA ASN A 36 -4.98 -5.91 8.39
C ASN A 36 -6.12 -6.94 8.24
N ALA A 37 -6.59 -7.52 9.33
CA ALA A 37 -7.66 -8.52 9.34
C ALA A 37 -9.08 -7.94 9.13
N ALA A 38 -9.26 -6.62 9.18
CA ALA A 38 -10.58 -6.02 9.01
C ALA A 38 -11.14 -6.27 7.59
N PRO A 39 -12.45 -6.60 7.47
CA PRO A 39 -13.10 -6.78 6.17
C PRO A 39 -13.12 -5.46 5.38
N PHE A 40 -13.38 -5.57 4.08
CA PHE A 40 -13.51 -4.43 3.16
C PHE A 40 -14.55 -4.69 2.07
N ASP A 41 -15.45 -5.65 2.32
CA ASP A 41 -16.46 -6.07 1.35
C ASP A 41 -17.54 -5.00 1.19
N THR A 42 -17.84 -4.26 2.24
CA THR A 42 -18.78 -3.13 2.19
C THR A 42 -18.06 -1.78 2.35
N GLY A 43 -18.70 -0.70 1.88
CA GLY A 43 -18.15 0.65 2.06
C GLY A 43 -18.00 1.10 3.51
N GLU A 44 -18.88 0.66 4.42
CA GLU A 44 -18.72 0.91 5.87
C GLU A 44 -17.49 0.20 6.43
N GLU A 45 -17.30 -1.07 6.07
CA GLU A 45 -16.13 -1.85 6.48
C GLU A 45 -14.84 -1.27 5.93
N LEU A 46 -14.85 -0.84 4.66
CA LEU A 46 -13.74 -0.15 4.03
C LEU A 46 -13.39 1.15 4.76
N ALA A 47 -14.39 1.99 5.08
CA ALA A 47 -14.18 3.23 5.82
C ALA A 47 -13.59 2.96 7.21
N ARG A 48 -14.07 1.92 7.89
CA ARG A 48 -13.53 1.47 9.18
C ARG A 48 -12.10 0.98 9.06
N LYS A 49 -11.79 0.13 8.06
CA LYS A 49 -10.43 -0.36 7.77
C LYS A 49 -9.48 0.80 7.50
N ALA A 50 -9.90 1.75 6.67
CA ALA A 50 -9.15 2.97 6.37
C ALA A 50 -8.91 3.82 7.62
N GLY A 51 -9.90 3.97 8.50
CA GLY A 51 -9.76 4.66 9.79
C GLY A 51 -8.74 4.00 10.72
N LEU A 52 -8.79 2.67 10.85
CA LEU A 52 -7.82 1.90 11.65
C LEU A 52 -6.40 2.04 11.10
N PHE A 53 -6.21 1.96 9.79
CA PHE A 53 -4.91 2.20 9.17
C PHE A 53 -4.44 3.64 9.31
N SER A 54 -5.33 4.63 9.20
CA SER A 54 -4.99 6.04 9.39
C SER A 54 -4.46 6.28 10.80
N LEU A 55 -5.13 5.72 11.81
CA LEU A 55 -4.68 5.75 13.20
C LEU A 55 -3.33 5.03 13.37
N HIS A 56 -3.18 3.83 12.80
CA HIS A 56 -1.95 3.05 12.87
C HIS A 56 -0.76 3.80 12.26
N LYS A 57 -0.90 4.32 11.03
CA LYS A 57 0.14 5.07 10.34
C LYS A 57 0.51 6.35 11.10
N THR A 58 -0.48 7.08 11.60
CA THR A 58 -0.27 8.32 12.39
C THR A 58 0.50 8.05 13.68
N LEU A 59 0.13 7.01 14.43
CA LEU A 59 0.86 6.59 15.63
C LEU A 59 2.23 5.99 15.30
N GLY A 60 2.37 5.31 14.15
CA GLY A 60 3.63 4.75 13.67
C GLY A 60 4.66 5.83 13.34
N VAL A 61 4.26 6.90 12.65
CA VAL A 61 5.11 8.09 12.40
C VAL A 61 5.45 8.79 13.72
N THR A 62 4.49 8.87 14.65
CA THR A 62 4.76 9.40 16.00
C THR A 62 5.82 8.57 16.73
N LEU A 63 5.70 7.23 16.70
CA LEU A 63 6.68 6.31 17.28
C LEU A 63 8.06 6.48 16.64
N PHE A 64 8.14 6.67 15.32
CA PHE A 64 9.40 6.90 14.61
C PHE A 64 10.14 8.13 15.18
N PHE A 65 9.48 9.28 15.29
CA PHE A 65 10.12 10.47 15.86
C PHE A 65 10.44 10.30 17.35
N VAL A 66 9.57 9.67 18.14
CA VAL A 66 9.86 9.33 19.55
C VAL A 66 11.10 8.43 19.65
N ALA A 67 11.25 7.46 18.75
CA ALA A 67 12.41 6.58 18.69
C ALA A 67 13.69 7.34 18.31
N LEU A 68 13.64 8.23 17.32
CA LEU A 68 14.79 9.08 16.96
C LEU A 68 15.23 9.95 18.14
N LEU A 69 14.29 10.62 18.80
CA LEU A 69 14.57 11.43 19.99
C LEU A 69 15.15 10.58 21.13
N ARG A 70 14.61 9.37 21.33
CA ARG A 70 15.14 8.41 22.31
C ARG A 70 16.57 7.99 21.99
N ILE A 71 16.89 7.72 20.72
CA ILE A 71 18.24 7.32 20.27
C ILE A 71 19.21 8.48 20.45
N VAL A 72 18.87 9.68 19.96
CA VAL A 72 19.69 10.89 20.13
C VAL A 72 19.94 11.15 21.62
N TRP A 73 18.90 11.06 22.46
CA TRP A 73 19.07 11.17 23.90
C TRP A 73 20.03 10.10 24.43
N ALA A 74 19.80 8.82 24.12
CA ALA A 74 20.65 7.73 24.60
C ALA A 74 22.13 7.86 24.23
N LEU A 75 22.45 8.40 23.04
CA LEU A 75 23.83 8.64 22.59
C LEU A 75 24.56 9.70 23.43
N THR A 76 23.83 10.63 24.07
CA THR A 76 24.41 11.67 24.94
C THR A 76 24.53 11.24 26.40
N GLN A 77 23.98 10.08 26.78
CA GLN A 77 23.88 9.67 28.16
C GLN A 77 24.88 8.55 28.51
N PRO A 78 25.42 8.52 29.73
CA PRO A 78 26.16 7.35 30.19
C PRO A 78 25.23 6.14 30.20
N ARG A 79 25.73 4.99 29.73
CA ARG A 79 24.99 3.73 29.71
C ARG A 79 25.18 3.01 31.04
N PRO A 80 24.12 2.82 31.85
CA PRO A 80 24.26 2.07 33.09
C PRO A 80 24.60 0.60 32.81
N GLY A 81 25.57 0.03 33.53
CA GLY A 81 26.01 -1.35 33.33
C GLY A 81 24.93 -2.41 33.64
N LEU A 82 25.07 -3.61 33.08
CA LEU A 82 24.21 -4.76 33.33
C LEU A 82 24.44 -5.33 34.74
N LEU A 83 23.38 -5.68 35.48
CA LEU A 83 23.53 -6.25 36.83
C LEU A 83 24.01 -7.71 36.80
N ASN A 84 23.77 -8.43 35.70
CA ASN A 84 24.10 -9.83 35.50
C ASN A 84 25.34 -10.05 34.61
N ALA A 85 26.23 -9.07 34.46
CA ALA A 85 27.36 -9.11 33.53
C ALA A 85 28.31 -10.31 33.69
N LYS A 86 28.26 -11.01 34.83
CA LYS A 86 28.99 -12.26 35.06
C LYS A 86 28.52 -13.40 34.15
N ASN A 87 27.23 -13.43 33.78
CA ASN A 87 26.67 -14.38 32.82
C ASN A 87 26.85 -13.85 31.39
N ARG A 88 27.97 -14.21 30.76
CA ARG A 88 28.36 -13.66 29.45
C ARG A 88 27.35 -13.96 28.33
N ALA A 89 26.74 -15.14 28.35
CA ALA A 89 25.75 -15.53 27.33
C ALA A 89 24.48 -14.68 27.43
N GLU A 90 23.98 -14.51 28.66
CA GLU A 90 22.79 -13.69 28.91
C GLU A 90 23.04 -12.20 28.67
N ALA A 91 24.23 -11.70 29.05
CA ALA A 91 24.64 -10.33 28.75
C ALA A 91 24.73 -10.08 27.23
N LEU A 92 25.33 -11.01 26.48
CA LEU A 92 25.39 -10.94 25.01
C LEU A 92 23.99 -10.94 24.40
N LEU A 93 23.12 -11.86 24.84
CA LEU A 93 21.74 -11.94 24.36
C LEU A 93 20.97 -10.67 24.66
N ALA A 94 21.03 -10.17 25.91
CA ALA A 94 20.36 -8.94 26.32
C ALA A 94 20.81 -7.74 25.48
N GLU A 95 22.11 -7.57 25.26
CA GLU A 95 22.60 -6.48 24.40
C GLU A 95 22.19 -6.65 22.94
N THR A 96 22.21 -7.88 22.41
CA THR A 96 21.78 -8.18 21.04
C THR A 96 20.30 -7.84 20.84
N ILE A 97 19.44 -8.24 21.78
CA ILE A 97 18.00 -7.93 21.74
C ILE A 97 17.76 -6.42 21.84
N HIS A 98 18.50 -5.69 22.67
CA HIS A 98 18.40 -4.23 22.69
C HIS A 98 18.76 -3.60 21.35
N TRP A 99 19.81 -4.08 20.68
CA TRP A 99 20.18 -3.60 19.33
C TRP A 99 19.14 -3.96 18.28
N MET A 100 18.58 -5.17 18.33
CA MET A 100 17.46 -5.55 17.46
C MET A 100 16.26 -4.64 17.65
N LEU A 101 15.88 -4.35 18.90
CA LEU A 101 14.79 -3.43 19.22
C LEU A 101 15.07 -2.00 18.72
N TYR A 102 16.29 -1.47 18.89
CA TYR A 102 16.64 -0.15 18.37
C TYR A 102 16.55 -0.07 16.85
N ALA A 103 17.00 -1.12 16.14
CA ALA A 103 16.86 -1.19 14.70
C ALA A 103 15.38 -1.25 14.27
N ALA A 104 14.58 -2.14 14.88
CA ALA A 104 13.16 -2.26 14.58
C ALA A 104 12.36 -0.98 14.83
N LEU A 105 12.69 -0.23 15.89
CA LEU A 105 12.07 1.05 16.22
C LEU A 105 12.18 2.11 15.12
N VAL A 106 13.18 1.98 14.25
CA VAL A 106 13.41 2.90 13.13
C VAL A 106 12.95 2.25 11.83
N LEU A 107 13.42 1.03 11.55
CA LEU A 107 13.22 0.36 10.28
C LEU A 107 11.76 -0.01 10.01
N ALA A 108 11.03 -0.52 11.01
CA ALA A 108 9.62 -0.89 10.83
C ALA A 108 8.73 0.31 10.46
N PRO A 109 8.69 1.41 11.24
CA PRO A 109 7.86 2.55 10.85
C PRO A 109 8.39 3.27 9.60
N LEU A 110 9.71 3.28 9.35
CA LEU A 110 10.26 3.86 8.13
C LEU A 110 9.80 3.10 6.88
N SER A 111 9.89 1.77 6.87
CA SER A 111 9.41 0.99 5.73
C SER A 111 7.89 1.10 5.56
N GLY A 112 7.13 1.18 6.66
CA GLY A 112 5.69 1.46 6.61
C GLY A 112 5.37 2.85 6.02
N TRP A 113 6.19 3.85 6.33
CA TRP A 113 6.04 5.21 5.79
C TRP A 113 6.42 5.28 4.29
N VAL A 114 7.48 4.57 3.89
CA VAL A 114 7.84 4.41 2.47
C VAL A 114 6.72 3.70 1.70
N HIS A 115 6.12 2.66 2.27
CA HIS A 115 4.95 1.99 1.69
C HIS A 115 3.78 2.97 1.49
N HIS A 116 3.45 3.78 2.51
CA HIS A 116 2.43 4.83 2.37
C HIS A 116 2.77 5.83 1.26
N ALA A 117 4.01 6.32 1.20
CA ALA A 117 4.43 7.29 0.19
C ALA A 117 4.47 6.72 -1.24
N ALA A 118 4.65 5.40 -1.38
CA ALA A 118 4.67 4.70 -2.66
C ALA A 118 3.26 4.29 -3.16
N THR A 119 2.21 4.49 -2.34
CA THR A 119 0.82 4.14 -2.66
C THR A 119 -0.06 5.39 -2.79
N THR A 120 -1.27 5.22 -3.33
CA THR A 120 -2.22 6.32 -3.57
C THR A 120 -3.58 6.01 -2.94
N GLY A 121 -4.25 7.05 -2.44
CA GLY A 121 -5.70 7.02 -2.18
C GLY A 121 -6.20 6.28 -0.93
N PHE A 122 -5.36 5.56 -0.17
CA PHE A 122 -5.83 4.76 0.97
C PHE A 122 -5.26 5.19 2.35
N ALA A 123 -6.17 5.42 3.30
CA ALA A 123 -5.89 5.65 4.73
C ALA A 123 -4.83 6.74 5.00
N PRO A 124 -5.21 8.03 4.94
CA PRO A 124 -4.26 9.13 5.08
C PRO A 124 -3.64 9.20 6.48
N ILE A 125 -2.38 9.64 6.54
CA ILE A 125 -1.75 10.04 7.81
C ILE A 125 -2.40 11.35 8.29
N TRP A 126 -2.77 11.46 9.58
CA TRP A 126 -3.46 12.66 10.11
C TRP A 126 -2.51 13.78 10.56
N TRP A 127 -1.23 13.68 10.21
CA TRP A 127 -0.30 14.79 10.28
C TRP A 127 -0.42 15.67 9.02
N PRO A 128 -0.12 16.98 9.12
CA PRO A 128 -0.12 17.88 7.96
C PRO A 128 1.07 17.63 7.01
N PHE A 129 1.90 16.62 7.29
CA PHE A 129 3.07 16.23 6.51
C PHE A 129 3.14 14.71 6.40
N GLY A 130 3.99 14.23 5.48
CA GLY A 130 4.31 12.80 5.38
C GLY A 130 3.35 11.99 4.51
N GLN A 131 2.50 12.61 3.69
CA GLN A 131 1.75 11.86 2.68
C GLN A 131 2.69 11.31 1.59
N THR A 132 3.67 12.12 1.20
CA THR A 132 4.72 11.74 0.25
C THR A 132 6.09 11.92 0.91
N LEU A 133 7.09 11.24 0.35
CA LEU A 133 8.48 11.36 0.76
C LEU A 133 9.32 11.76 -0.46
N PRO A 134 10.27 12.71 -0.31
CA PRO A 134 11.22 12.99 -1.38
C PRO A 134 11.92 11.71 -1.82
N PHE A 135 12.08 11.54 -3.14
CA PHE A 135 12.76 10.40 -3.76
C PHE A 135 12.08 9.03 -3.61
N VAL A 136 10.86 8.95 -3.07
CA VAL A 136 10.06 7.73 -3.08
C VAL A 136 9.06 7.81 -4.25
N PRO A 137 9.27 7.07 -5.35
CA PRO A 137 8.33 7.06 -6.44
C PRO A 137 7.04 6.31 -6.05
N GLN A 138 5.92 6.75 -6.59
CA GLN A 138 4.67 5.99 -6.54
C GLN A 138 4.80 4.81 -7.52
N SER A 139 4.97 3.61 -6.98
CA SER A 139 5.26 2.40 -7.73
C SER A 139 4.82 1.18 -6.93
N GLU A 140 4.09 0.28 -7.56
CA GLU A 140 3.60 -0.94 -6.92
C GLU A 140 4.76 -1.82 -6.42
N GLY A 141 5.86 -1.92 -7.19
CA GLY A 141 7.07 -2.65 -6.77
C GLY A 141 7.74 -2.07 -5.51
N VAL A 142 7.82 -0.73 -5.41
CA VAL A 142 8.33 -0.06 -4.20
C VAL A 142 7.39 -0.28 -3.03
N ALA A 143 6.08 -0.15 -3.25
CA ALA A 143 5.07 -0.38 -2.23
C ALA A 143 5.10 -1.81 -1.70
N ALA A 144 5.20 -2.82 -2.58
CA ALA A 144 5.26 -4.24 -2.23
C ALA A 144 6.53 -4.56 -1.42
N THR A 145 7.70 -4.08 -1.90
CA THR A 145 8.97 -4.27 -1.19
C THR A 145 8.93 -3.65 0.21
N ALA A 146 8.43 -2.42 0.32
CA ALA A 146 8.34 -1.70 1.58
C ALA A 146 7.35 -2.36 2.56
N ALA A 147 6.21 -2.86 2.06
CA ALA A 147 5.24 -3.62 2.85
C ALA A 147 5.84 -4.93 3.37
N GLY A 148 6.56 -5.67 2.53
CA GLY A 148 7.27 -6.88 2.92
C GLY A 148 8.31 -6.61 4.00
N LEU A 149 9.12 -5.56 3.83
CA LEU A 149 10.12 -5.15 4.82
C LEU A 149 9.45 -4.77 6.14
N HIS A 150 8.34 -4.03 6.09
CA HIS A 150 7.55 -3.71 7.27
C HIS A 150 7.12 -4.97 8.03
N GLN A 151 6.59 -5.99 7.34
CA GLN A 151 6.22 -7.26 7.95
C GLN A 151 7.41 -7.97 8.60
N VAL A 152 8.54 -8.08 7.90
CA VAL A 152 9.77 -8.69 8.44
C VAL A 152 10.22 -7.97 9.72
N PHE A 153 10.25 -6.64 9.70
CA PHE A 153 10.66 -5.85 10.87
C PHE A 153 9.66 -5.95 12.03
N VAL A 154 8.36 -6.03 11.75
CA VAL A 154 7.31 -6.20 12.78
C VAL A 154 7.39 -7.57 13.44
N TRP A 155 7.55 -8.66 12.68
CA TRP A 155 7.70 -9.99 13.26
C TRP A 155 9.01 -10.12 14.06
N GLY A 156 10.11 -9.56 13.54
CA GLY A 156 11.36 -9.46 14.30
C GLY A 156 11.22 -8.61 15.57
N LEU A 157 10.48 -7.51 15.52
CA LEU A 157 10.15 -6.68 16.69
C LEU A 157 9.35 -7.48 17.72
N ILE A 158 8.33 -8.23 17.32
CA ILE A 158 7.51 -9.06 18.22
C ILE A 158 8.36 -10.13 18.91
N ALA A 159 9.23 -10.81 18.16
CA ALA A 159 10.14 -11.81 18.72
C ALA A 159 11.12 -11.18 19.73
N ALA A 160 11.76 -10.06 19.35
CA ALA A 160 12.70 -9.35 20.22
C ALA A 160 12.01 -8.75 21.46
N LEU A 161 10.79 -8.22 21.31
CA LEU A 161 10.00 -7.68 22.41
C LEU A 161 9.59 -8.80 23.39
N THR A 162 9.16 -9.94 22.87
CA THR A 162 8.83 -11.12 23.69
C THR A 162 10.03 -11.56 24.51
N LEU A 163 11.21 -11.68 23.89
CA LEU A 163 12.46 -12.03 24.59
C LEU A 163 12.88 -10.95 25.60
N HIS A 164 12.70 -9.67 25.26
CA HIS A 164 12.99 -8.56 26.16
C HIS A 164 12.13 -8.59 27.43
N VAL A 165 10.81 -8.76 27.26
CA VAL A 165 9.87 -8.85 28.39
C VAL A 165 10.11 -10.12 29.20
N ALA A 166 10.30 -11.26 28.53
CA ALA A 166 10.63 -12.52 29.20
C ALA A 166 11.92 -12.41 30.02
N GLY A 167 12.96 -11.77 29.47
CA GLY A 167 14.20 -11.48 30.18
C GLY A 167 13.98 -10.60 31.41
N ALA A 168 13.24 -9.49 31.27
CA ALA A 168 12.92 -8.60 32.40
C ALA A 168 12.13 -9.32 33.52
N LEU A 169 11.18 -10.19 33.15
CA LEU A 169 10.41 -10.99 34.09
C LEU A 169 11.26 -12.09 34.74
N LYS A 170 12.12 -12.77 33.98
CA LYS A 170 13.07 -13.76 34.49
C LYS A 170 14.03 -13.13 35.51
N HIS A 171 14.56 -11.95 35.20
CA HIS A 171 15.38 -11.15 36.12
C HIS A 171 14.63 -10.80 37.41
N ALA A 172 13.36 -10.40 37.31
CA ALA A 172 12.55 -10.02 38.47
C ALA A 172 12.11 -11.21 39.33
N ALA A 173 11.68 -12.31 38.70
CA ALA A 173 11.02 -13.43 39.38
C ALA A 173 11.98 -14.58 39.74
N VAL A 174 12.97 -14.86 38.90
CA VAL A 174 13.91 -15.98 39.06
C VAL A 174 15.21 -15.48 39.66
N ASP A 175 15.90 -14.57 38.97
CA ASP A 175 17.19 -14.04 39.44
C ASP A 175 17.02 -13.08 40.63
N ARG A 176 15.80 -12.57 40.83
CA ARG A 176 15.42 -11.62 41.88
C ARG A 176 16.32 -10.39 41.94
N ASP A 177 16.77 -9.93 40.78
CA ASP A 177 17.60 -8.75 40.67
C ASP A 177 16.77 -7.47 40.45
N GLN A 178 17.45 -6.32 40.43
CA GLN A 178 16.80 -5.01 40.31
C GLN A 178 16.73 -4.49 38.88
N THR A 179 16.91 -5.33 37.86
CA THR A 179 16.95 -4.92 36.43
C THR A 179 15.65 -4.21 36.03
N LEU A 180 14.48 -4.82 36.29
CA LEU A 180 13.19 -4.19 36.02
C LEU A 180 12.95 -2.94 36.90
N GLN A 181 13.32 -3.00 38.18
CA GLN A 181 13.16 -1.88 39.11
C GLN A 181 13.95 -0.63 38.69
N ARG A 182 15.06 -0.79 37.94
CA ARG A 182 15.82 0.35 37.40
C ARG A 182 15.05 1.12 36.32
N MET A 183 14.07 0.50 35.68
CA MET A 183 13.23 1.14 34.65
C MET A 183 11.90 1.67 35.19
N LEU A 184 11.41 1.17 36.33
CA LEU A 184 10.20 1.69 36.95
C LEU A 184 10.38 3.12 37.50
N PRO A 185 9.30 3.93 37.56
CA PRO A 185 9.31 5.18 38.32
C PRO A 185 9.64 4.89 39.78
N GLY A 186 10.53 5.66 40.39
CA GLY A 186 10.88 5.49 41.80
C GLY A 186 12.37 5.50 42.09
N LYS A 187 12.71 5.36 43.38
CA LYS A 187 14.08 5.13 43.83
C LYS A 187 14.40 3.64 43.68
N SER A 188 15.26 3.29 42.72
CA SER A 188 15.85 1.95 42.65
C SER A 188 17.00 1.84 43.66
N ARG A 189 17.12 0.71 44.36
CA ARG A 189 18.25 0.40 45.28
C ARG A 189 19.33 -0.43 44.57
N ALA A 190 19.39 -0.36 43.23
CA ALA A 190 20.27 -1.24 42.47
C ALA A 190 21.73 -0.99 42.84
N PRO A 191 22.53 -2.06 43.03
CA PRO A 191 23.96 -1.93 43.27
C PRO A 191 24.67 -1.34 42.04
N ASP A 192 25.83 -0.73 42.26
CA ASP A 192 26.68 -0.26 41.17
C ASP A 192 27.24 -1.48 40.40
N PRO A 193 26.92 -1.64 39.11
CA PRO A 193 27.42 -2.75 38.30
C PRO A 193 28.93 -2.69 38.01
N GLY A 194 29.61 -1.59 38.36
CA GLY A 194 31.01 -1.33 38.08
C GLY A 194 31.27 -1.03 36.59
N PRO A 195 32.53 -0.74 36.21
CA PRO A 195 32.91 -0.46 34.83
C PRO A 195 32.73 -1.71 33.96
N GLN A 196 32.04 -1.58 32.84
CA GLN A 196 31.85 -2.66 31.87
C GLN A 196 32.45 -2.28 30.52
N ARG A 197 33.03 -3.26 29.82
CA ARG A 197 33.55 -3.09 28.48
C ARG A 197 32.50 -3.52 27.47
N HIS A 198 32.14 -2.61 26.57
CA HIS A 198 31.25 -2.91 25.45
C HIS A 198 32.09 -3.32 24.24
N GLY A 199 31.78 -4.48 23.65
CA GLY A 199 32.38 -4.95 22.41
C GLY A 199 31.40 -4.85 21.24
N PRO A 200 31.86 -5.02 19.99
CA PRO A 200 30.99 -4.95 18.81
C PRO A 200 30.13 -6.21 18.60
N ALA A 201 30.42 -7.31 19.31
CA ALA A 201 29.76 -8.60 19.09
C ALA A 201 28.21 -8.56 19.15
N PRO A 202 27.55 -7.88 20.10
CA PRO A 202 26.08 -7.81 20.12
C PRO A 202 25.49 -7.06 18.91
N VAL A 203 26.20 -6.04 18.41
CA VAL A 203 25.78 -5.29 17.21
C VAL A 203 25.88 -6.18 15.98
N LEU A 204 27.02 -6.86 15.81
CA LEU A 204 27.23 -7.78 14.69
C LEU A 204 26.22 -8.93 14.72
N ALA A 205 25.92 -9.50 15.89
CA ALA A 205 24.89 -10.51 16.05
C ALA A 205 23.51 -9.99 15.63
N ALA A 206 23.14 -8.78 16.05
CA ALA A 206 21.87 -8.17 15.66
C ALA A 206 21.78 -7.92 14.14
N LEU A 207 22.86 -7.46 13.51
CA LEU A 207 22.93 -7.25 12.06
C LEU A 207 22.79 -8.58 11.29
N LEU A 208 23.46 -9.64 11.76
CA LEU A 208 23.34 -10.98 11.17
C LEU A 208 21.91 -11.52 11.30
N LEU A 209 21.26 -11.34 12.45
CA LEU A 209 19.88 -11.77 12.67
C LEU A 209 18.90 -11.00 11.76
N TRP A 210 19.08 -9.69 11.58
CA TRP A 210 18.27 -8.92 10.63
C TRP A 210 18.53 -9.33 9.18
N GLY A 211 19.79 -9.53 8.80
CA GLY A 211 20.14 -10.02 7.47
C GLY A 211 19.52 -11.39 7.18
N ALA A 212 19.55 -12.30 8.15
CA ALA A 212 18.88 -13.60 8.04
C ALA A 212 17.36 -13.45 7.94
N ALA A 213 16.73 -12.59 8.74
CA ALA A 213 15.29 -12.35 8.69
C ALA A 213 14.85 -11.79 7.34
N ILE A 214 15.60 -10.84 6.77
CA ILE A 214 15.37 -10.29 5.43
C ILE A 214 15.57 -11.38 4.37
N GLY A 215 16.64 -12.18 4.46
CA GLY A 215 16.90 -13.29 3.54
C GLY A 215 15.79 -14.34 3.54
N ILE A 216 15.29 -14.71 4.72
CA ILE A 216 14.13 -15.61 4.87
C ILE A 216 12.88 -14.97 4.26
N GLY A 217 12.60 -13.70 4.57
CA GLY A 217 11.49 -12.97 3.98
C GLY A 217 11.55 -12.97 2.45
N SER A 218 12.73 -12.73 1.87
CA SER A 218 12.95 -12.81 0.43
C SER A 218 12.67 -14.21 -0.12
N GLY A 219 13.19 -15.26 0.54
CA GLY A 219 13.00 -16.64 0.11
C GLY A 219 11.56 -17.13 0.20
N LEU A 220 10.75 -16.50 1.06
CA LEU A 220 9.31 -16.74 1.20
C LEU A 220 8.46 -15.83 0.29
N GLY A 221 9.07 -15.01 -0.56
CA GLY A 221 8.35 -14.11 -1.47
C GLY A 221 7.77 -12.87 -0.79
N ALA A 222 8.19 -12.52 0.43
CA ALA A 222 7.64 -11.35 1.16
C ALA A 222 7.84 -10.02 0.42
N PHE A 223 8.79 -9.95 -0.51
CA PHE A 223 9.08 -8.77 -1.34
C PHE A 223 8.66 -8.94 -2.80
N ALA A 224 8.04 -10.07 -3.15
CA ALA A 224 7.57 -10.31 -4.50
C ALA A 224 6.44 -9.32 -4.82
N HIS A 225 6.56 -8.68 -5.98
CA HIS A 225 5.48 -7.97 -6.61
C HIS A 225 4.92 -8.92 -7.67
N ASP A 226 3.90 -9.69 -7.29
CA ASP A 226 3.35 -10.72 -8.18
C ASP A 226 2.45 -10.08 -9.24
N ASP A 227 3.05 -9.62 -10.33
CA ASP A 227 2.34 -9.48 -11.61
C ASP A 227 1.92 -10.87 -12.16
N THR A 228 2.55 -11.95 -11.66
CA THR A 228 2.41 -13.33 -12.15
C THR A 228 1.39 -14.19 -11.37
N ALA A 229 0.90 -13.73 -10.20
CA ALA A 229 -0.06 -14.49 -9.39
C ALA A 229 -1.53 -14.17 -9.69
N ARG A 230 -1.80 -13.13 -10.50
CA ARG A 230 -3.14 -12.99 -11.09
C ARG A 230 -3.31 -14.15 -12.06
N PRO A 231 -4.42 -14.93 -11.96
CA PRO A 231 -4.74 -15.88 -13.01
C PRO A 231 -4.66 -15.10 -14.33
N THR A 232 -3.87 -15.59 -15.29
CA THR A 232 -3.90 -15.04 -16.64
C THR A 232 -5.34 -15.19 -17.10
N ALA A 233 -6.13 -14.12 -17.03
CA ALA A 233 -7.45 -14.12 -17.60
C ALA A 233 -7.27 -14.52 -19.08
N PRO A 234 -8.15 -15.38 -19.62
CA PRO A 234 -8.08 -15.70 -21.04
C PRO A 234 -8.04 -14.38 -21.80
N GLN A 235 -7.00 -14.20 -22.62
CA GLN A 235 -6.89 -13.01 -23.45
C GLN A 235 -8.11 -12.96 -24.36
N LEU A 236 -8.67 -11.77 -24.51
CA LEU A 236 -9.76 -11.58 -25.46
C LEU A 236 -9.27 -11.95 -26.87
N GLU A 237 -10.11 -12.67 -27.60
CA GLU A 237 -9.88 -12.88 -29.02
C GLU A 237 -9.98 -11.53 -29.73
N LEU A 238 -9.05 -11.30 -30.68
CA LEU A 238 -9.08 -10.10 -31.51
C LEU A 238 -10.43 -10.03 -32.22
N ALA A 239 -11.07 -8.86 -32.12
CA ALA A 239 -12.28 -8.60 -32.87
C ALA A 239 -11.95 -8.51 -34.37
N GLU A 240 -12.79 -9.11 -35.22
CA GLU A 240 -12.81 -8.79 -36.64
C GLU A 240 -13.29 -7.34 -36.77
N SER A 241 -12.51 -6.49 -37.42
CA SER A 241 -12.73 -5.04 -37.43
C SER A 241 -12.26 -4.43 -38.75
N ASP A 242 -13.01 -3.47 -39.30
CA ASP A 242 -12.55 -2.68 -40.46
C ASP A 242 -11.35 -1.81 -40.11
N TRP A 243 -11.22 -1.45 -38.82
CA TRP A 243 -10.08 -0.71 -38.28
C TRP A 243 -9.44 -1.49 -37.13
N GLN A 244 -8.30 -2.12 -37.41
CA GLN A 244 -7.55 -2.91 -36.43
C GLN A 244 -6.79 -1.99 -35.49
N VAL A 245 -7.10 -2.04 -34.19
CA VAL A 245 -6.34 -1.33 -33.16
C VAL A 245 -4.92 -1.90 -33.07
N GLN A 246 -3.92 -1.03 -33.25
CA GLN A 246 -2.50 -1.38 -33.16
C GLN A 246 -1.94 -1.13 -31.76
N ASN A 247 -2.30 0.02 -31.18
CA ASN A 247 -1.90 0.43 -29.84
C ASN A 247 -3.01 1.29 -29.24
N GLY A 248 -3.20 1.21 -27.92
CA GLY A 248 -4.10 2.11 -27.23
C GLY A 248 -4.01 2.01 -25.71
N THR A 249 -4.60 3.01 -25.06
CA THR A 249 -4.77 3.05 -23.60
C THR A 249 -6.24 3.23 -23.29
N LEU A 250 -6.76 2.38 -22.42
CA LEU A 250 -8.05 2.53 -21.76
C LEU A 250 -7.79 2.76 -20.27
N ALA A 251 -7.79 4.02 -19.87
CA ALA A 251 -7.48 4.45 -18.51
C ALA A 251 -8.75 4.83 -17.75
N ILE A 252 -8.73 4.62 -16.44
CA ILE A 252 -9.76 5.11 -15.53
C ILE A 252 -9.12 5.92 -14.41
N THR A 253 -9.79 6.98 -13.97
CA THR A 253 -9.39 7.76 -12.80
C THR A 253 -10.56 7.90 -11.84
N VAL A 254 -10.32 7.54 -10.58
CA VAL A 254 -11.29 7.66 -9.49
C VAL A 254 -10.66 8.43 -8.32
N ARG A 255 -11.48 9.18 -7.59
CA ARG A 255 -11.02 9.89 -6.39
C ARG A 255 -11.27 9.04 -5.15
N GLN A 256 -10.24 8.77 -4.36
CA GLN A 256 -10.36 8.04 -3.10
C GLN A 256 -9.70 8.82 -1.96
N MET A 257 -10.47 9.06 -0.90
CA MET A 257 -10.08 9.85 0.27
C MET A 257 -9.40 11.19 -0.10
N GLY A 258 -9.92 11.84 -1.15
CA GLY A 258 -9.42 13.13 -1.63
C GLY A 258 -8.31 13.08 -2.68
N SER A 259 -7.66 11.93 -2.91
CA SER A 259 -6.57 11.75 -3.89
C SER A 259 -7.09 11.08 -5.16
N GLU A 260 -6.50 11.39 -6.32
CA GLU A 260 -6.77 10.68 -7.57
C GLU A 260 -5.98 9.37 -7.61
N VAL A 261 -6.66 8.32 -8.07
CA VAL A 261 -6.07 7.00 -8.34
C VAL A 261 -6.39 6.68 -9.79
N THR A 262 -5.34 6.56 -10.59
CA THR A 262 -5.43 6.26 -12.02
C THR A 262 -4.97 4.84 -12.28
N GLY A 263 -5.69 4.17 -13.17
CA GLY A 263 -5.43 2.80 -13.57
C GLY A 263 -5.75 2.60 -15.04
N ARG A 264 -5.52 1.38 -15.54
CA ARG A 264 -5.80 1.00 -16.91
C ARG A 264 -6.16 -0.46 -17.05
N PHE A 265 -6.90 -0.77 -18.10
CA PHE A 265 -7.14 -2.13 -18.56
C PHE A 265 -6.08 -2.51 -19.60
N ALA A 266 -5.41 -3.62 -19.38
CA ALA A 266 -4.35 -4.10 -20.28
C ALA A 266 -4.89 -4.93 -21.46
N ASP A 267 -6.10 -5.49 -21.32
CA ASP A 267 -6.70 -6.38 -22.32
C ASP A 267 -8.12 -5.92 -22.66
N TRP A 268 -8.29 -5.43 -23.89
CA TRP A 268 -9.54 -4.99 -24.48
C TRP A 268 -9.44 -5.10 -26.00
N THR A 269 -10.57 -5.30 -26.66
CA THR A 269 -10.69 -5.37 -28.12
C THR A 269 -11.80 -4.47 -28.60
N ALA A 270 -11.71 -4.02 -29.86
CA ALA A 270 -12.71 -3.16 -30.48
C ALA A 270 -12.98 -3.62 -31.91
N ASP A 271 -14.24 -3.91 -32.19
CA ASP A 271 -14.81 -3.99 -33.54
C ASP A 271 -15.25 -2.59 -33.94
N ILE A 272 -14.64 -2.05 -35.00
CA ILE A 272 -14.82 -0.66 -35.43
C ILE A 272 -15.18 -0.67 -36.91
N THR A 273 -16.34 -0.11 -37.22
CA THR A 273 -16.76 0.24 -38.57
C THR A 273 -16.79 1.77 -38.68
N PHE A 274 -16.18 2.33 -39.73
CA PHE A 274 -16.16 3.78 -39.92
C PHE A 274 -16.10 4.18 -41.40
N ASP A 275 -17.06 5.00 -41.81
CA ASP A 275 -17.22 5.62 -43.12
C ASP A 275 -17.27 7.15 -42.98
N GLU A 276 -16.31 7.82 -43.62
CA GLU A 276 -16.18 9.28 -43.64
C GLU A 276 -17.38 9.98 -44.31
N ALA A 277 -18.07 9.30 -45.24
CA ALA A 277 -19.20 9.88 -45.98
C ALA A 277 -20.52 9.85 -45.22
N ALA A 278 -20.65 9.03 -44.17
CA ALA A 278 -21.87 8.82 -43.38
C ALA A 278 -23.16 8.73 -44.22
N PRO A 279 -23.28 7.75 -45.13
CA PRO A 279 -24.38 7.68 -46.11
C PRO A 279 -25.77 7.62 -45.46
N ASP A 280 -25.86 7.05 -44.25
CA ASP A 280 -27.11 6.89 -43.48
C ASP A 280 -27.22 7.87 -42.29
N GLY A 281 -26.39 8.92 -42.25
CA GLY A 281 -26.33 9.87 -41.14
C GLY A 281 -25.58 9.38 -39.91
N ARG A 282 -25.05 8.15 -39.95
CA ARG A 282 -24.09 7.59 -38.98
C ARG A 282 -22.76 7.36 -39.70
N HIS A 283 -21.66 7.65 -39.02
CA HIS A 283 -20.32 7.36 -39.52
C HIS A 283 -19.94 5.90 -39.32
N GLY A 284 -20.65 5.13 -38.50
CA GLY A 284 -20.38 3.72 -38.29
C GLY A 284 -20.81 3.28 -36.89
N ALA A 285 -20.24 2.18 -36.42
CA ALA A 285 -20.51 1.61 -35.12
C ALA A 285 -19.24 1.05 -34.49
N VAL A 286 -19.25 0.96 -33.16
CA VAL A 286 -18.17 0.36 -32.39
C VAL A 286 -18.72 -0.61 -31.34
N GLU A 287 -18.08 -1.76 -31.21
CA GLU A 287 -18.25 -2.66 -30.09
C GLU A 287 -16.90 -2.91 -29.40
N VAL A 288 -16.77 -2.46 -28.15
CA VAL A 288 -15.58 -2.67 -27.32
C VAL A 288 -15.88 -3.74 -26.28
N THR A 289 -15.02 -4.75 -26.18
CA THR A 289 -15.03 -5.71 -25.07
C THR A 289 -13.79 -5.48 -24.21
N VAL A 290 -13.97 -5.36 -22.89
CA VAL A 290 -12.90 -5.11 -21.92
C VAL A 290 -12.80 -6.27 -20.95
N SER A 291 -11.60 -6.80 -20.75
CA SER A 291 -11.32 -7.83 -19.76
C SER A 291 -11.17 -7.18 -18.38
N ILE A 292 -12.15 -7.36 -17.50
CA ILE A 292 -12.16 -6.75 -16.16
C ILE A 292 -10.94 -7.17 -15.31
N PRO A 293 -10.53 -8.46 -15.30
CA PRO A 293 -9.34 -8.88 -14.55
C PRO A 293 -8.03 -8.23 -15.01
N SER A 294 -7.99 -7.62 -16.20
CA SER A 294 -6.82 -6.91 -16.73
C SER A 294 -6.58 -5.54 -16.11
N LEU A 295 -7.46 -5.09 -15.20
CA LEU A 295 -7.32 -3.82 -14.50
C LEU A 295 -6.07 -3.79 -13.63
N THR A 296 -5.32 -2.69 -13.76
CA THR A 296 -4.33 -2.23 -12.79
C THR A 296 -4.79 -0.85 -12.30
N LEU A 297 -4.99 -0.69 -10.98
CA LEU A 297 -5.48 0.53 -10.33
C LEU A 297 -4.66 0.82 -9.06
N GLY A 298 -3.34 0.67 -9.14
CA GLY A 298 -2.44 0.87 -8.01
C GLY A 298 -2.73 -0.08 -6.85
N SER A 299 -2.55 0.42 -5.62
CA SER A 299 -2.73 -0.37 -4.38
C SER A 299 -4.17 -0.80 -4.10
N VAL A 300 -5.15 -0.34 -4.88
CA VAL A 300 -6.57 -0.67 -4.69
C VAL A 300 -7.11 -1.59 -5.78
N THR A 301 -6.25 -2.13 -6.64
CA THR A 301 -6.63 -3.04 -7.72
C THR A 301 -7.47 -4.21 -7.21
N ASP A 302 -6.99 -4.95 -6.21
CA ASP A 302 -7.69 -6.14 -5.71
C ASP A 302 -9.04 -5.79 -5.07
N GLN A 303 -9.14 -4.61 -4.44
CA GLN A 303 -10.40 -4.09 -3.93
C GLN A 303 -11.36 -3.80 -5.08
N ALA A 304 -10.90 -3.11 -6.13
CA ALA A 304 -11.72 -2.76 -7.30
C ALA A 304 -12.21 -3.99 -8.07
N LEU A 305 -11.44 -5.09 -8.07
CA LEU A 305 -11.82 -6.36 -8.69
C LEU A 305 -12.79 -7.20 -7.84
N GLY A 306 -12.94 -6.88 -6.55
CA GLY A 306 -13.79 -7.62 -5.61
C GLY A 306 -15.30 -7.49 -5.89
N GLY A 307 -16.09 -8.33 -5.21
CA GLY A 307 -17.52 -8.53 -5.47
C GLY A 307 -18.42 -7.30 -5.31
N ASP A 308 -18.18 -6.43 -4.33
CA ASP A 308 -18.96 -5.19 -4.19
C ASP A 308 -18.65 -4.18 -5.31
N PHE A 309 -17.47 -4.29 -5.94
CA PHE A 309 -17.00 -3.40 -6.99
C PHE A 309 -17.24 -3.99 -8.38
N LEU A 310 -16.19 -4.31 -9.14
CA LEU A 310 -16.33 -4.80 -10.52
C LEU A 310 -16.74 -6.28 -10.58
N ALA A 311 -16.64 -7.01 -9.46
CA ALA A 311 -17.02 -8.42 -9.36
C ALA A 311 -16.39 -9.26 -10.48
N ALA A 312 -15.07 -9.17 -10.64
CA ALA A 312 -14.35 -9.63 -11.81
C ALA A 312 -14.45 -11.15 -12.05
N GLN A 313 -14.79 -11.94 -11.02
CA GLN A 313 -15.00 -13.38 -11.14
C GLN A 313 -16.37 -13.70 -11.74
N GLU A 314 -17.41 -12.99 -11.30
CA GLU A 314 -18.79 -13.16 -11.77
C GLU A 314 -19.04 -12.43 -13.10
N HIS A 315 -18.36 -11.29 -13.30
CA HIS A 315 -18.48 -10.41 -14.46
C HIS A 315 -17.09 -10.16 -15.07
N PRO A 316 -16.53 -11.13 -15.79
CA PRO A 316 -15.16 -11.05 -16.30
C PRO A 316 -14.99 -10.05 -17.45
N THR A 317 -16.09 -9.58 -18.05
CA THR A 317 -16.06 -8.63 -19.17
C THR A 317 -17.03 -7.47 -18.96
N ALA A 318 -16.66 -6.32 -19.50
CA ALA A 318 -17.57 -5.21 -19.79
C ALA A 318 -17.65 -4.98 -21.30
N ARG A 319 -18.79 -4.47 -21.76
CA ARG A 319 -19.04 -4.25 -23.20
C ARG A 319 -19.61 -2.86 -23.44
N PHE A 320 -18.98 -2.10 -24.32
CA PHE A 320 -19.51 -0.82 -24.80
C PHE A 320 -19.92 -0.96 -26.26
N THR A 321 -21.18 -0.67 -26.58
CA THR A 321 -21.71 -0.73 -27.96
C THR A 321 -22.32 0.62 -28.30
N ALA A 322 -21.88 1.24 -29.38
CA ALA A 322 -22.29 2.58 -29.74
C ALA A 322 -22.34 2.83 -31.25
N ASP A 323 -23.25 3.72 -31.65
CA ASP A 323 -23.25 4.32 -32.97
C ASP A 323 -22.33 5.55 -32.97
N ILE A 324 -21.58 5.74 -34.06
CA ILE A 324 -20.70 6.88 -34.25
C ILE A 324 -21.44 7.95 -35.07
N VAL A 325 -21.58 9.14 -34.50
CA VAL A 325 -22.25 10.28 -35.12
C VAL A 325 -21.34 11.51 -35.12
N ALA A 326 -21.60 12.42 -36.06
CA ALA A 326 -20.88 13.70 -36.12
C ALA A 326 -21.36 14.66 -35.01
N ASP A 327 -20.42 15.39 -34.42
CA ASP A 327 -20.68 16.49 -33.48
C ASP A 327 -19.76 17.68 -33.81
N GLY A 328 -20.21 18.52 -34.74
CA GLY A 328 -19.40 19.62 -35.28
C GLY A 328 -18.16 19.12 -36.02
N ASP A 329 -16.98 19.52 -35.56
CA ASP A 329 -15.68 19.07 -36.10
C ASP A 329 -15.14 17.81 -35.40
N ALA A 330 -15.94 17.22 -34.50
CA ALA A 330 -15.61 16.03 -33.72
C ALA A 330 -16.66 14.93 -33.93
N TYR A 331 -16.50 13.83 -33.20
CA TYR A 331 -17.42 12.70 -33.24
C TYR A 331 -17.89 12.35 -31.83
N VAL A 332 -19.03 11.68 -31.77
CA VAL A 332 -19.58 11.11 -30.55
C VAL A 332 -19.92 9.65 -30.81
N ALA A 333 -19.45 8.77 -29.93
CA ALA A 333 -19.93 7.40 -29.83
C ALA A 333 -21.06 7.39 -28.79
N ASP A 334 -22.30 7.29 -29.25
CA ASP A 334 -23.49 7.31 -28.41
C ASP A 334 -24.10 5.90 -28.33
N GLY A 335 -24.20 5.36 -27.12
CA GLY A 335 -24.51 3.94 -26.95
C GLY A 335 -24.72 3.51 -25.51
N THR A 336 -24.42 2.26 -25.22
CA THR A 336 -24.59 1.68 -23.89
C THR A 336 -23.32 0.98 -23.42
N LEU A 337 -23.06 1.07 -22.11
CA LEU A 337 -22.06 0.28 -21.42
C LEU A 337 -22.77 -0.79 -20.58
N ALA A 338 -22.46 -2.06 -20.84
CA ALA A 338 -22.80 -3.18 -19.98
C ALA A 338 -21.63 -3.47 -19.03
N LEU A 339 -21.86 -3.30 -17.72
CA LEU A 339 -20.87 -3.49 -16.67
C LEU A 339 -21.55 -4.03 -15.41
N LYS A 340 -20.98 -5.08 -14.82
CA LYS A 340 -21.47 -5.72 -13.58
C LYS A 340 -22.96 -6.10 -13.63
N GLY A 341 -23.43 -6.56 -14.78
CA GLY A 341 -24.83 -6.98 -15.00
C GLY A 341 -25.81 -5.83 -15.31
N GLU A 342 -25.38 -4.58 -15.17
CA GLU A 342 -26.18 -3.40 -15.50
C GLU A 342 -25.84 -2.87 -16.90
N THR A 343 -26.81 -2.31 -17.60
CA THR A 343 -26.61 -1.67 -18.91
C THR A 343 -27.09 -0.23 -18.86
N VAL A 344 -26.17 0.71 -19.03
CA VAL A 344 -26.42 2.15 -18.84
C VAL A 344 -26.05 2.91 -20.11
N PRO A 345 -26.86 3.90 -20.54
CA PRO A 345 -26.48 4.79 -21.64
C PRO A 345 -25.19 5.56 -21.33
N VAL A 346 -24.27 5.56 -22.29
CA VAL A 346 -22.98 6.25 -22.18
C VAL A 346 -22.69 6.95 -23.50
N THR A 347 -22.29 8.20 -23.39
CA THR A 347 -21.86 9.03 -24.52
C THR A 347 -20.37 9.30 -24.38
N LEU A 348 -19.60 8.98 -25.43
CA LEU A 348 -18.16 9.21 -25.50
C LEU A 348 -17.85 10.19 -26.63
N PRO A 349 -17.65 11.49 -26.33
CA PRO A 349 -17.08 12.43 -27.26
C PRO A 349 -15.62 12.08 -27.57
N PHE A 350 -15.21 12.19 -28.83
CA PHE A 350 -13.84 11.95 -29.24
C PHE A 350 -13.42 12.79 -30.45
N THR A 351 -12.12 12.99 -30.56
CA THR A 351 -11.47 13.53 -31.75
C THR A 351 -10.89 12.39 -32.57
N LEU A 352 -10.94 12.52 -33.89
CA LEU A 352 -10.45 11.53 -34.83
C LEU A 352 -9.62 12.23 -35.90
N LYS A 353 -8.41 11.72 -36.13
CA LYS A 353 -7.56 12.13 -37.25
C LYS A 353 -7.25 10.91 -38.09
N ILE A 354 -7.58 10.96 -39.37
CA ILE A 354 -7.24 9.94 -40.36
C ILE A 354 -6.15 10.50 -41.28
N ASP A 355 -5.07 9.74 -41.47
CA ASP A 355 -3.99 10.01 -42.40
C ASP A 355 -3.69 8.74 -43.21
N GLY A 356 -4.25 8.69 -44.43
CA GLY A 356 -4.27 7.48 -45.24
C GLY A 356 -5.00 6.34 -44.54
N ASP A 357 -4.29 5.23 -44.30
CA ASP A 357 -4.83 4.05 -43.64
C ASP A 357 -4.58 4.02 -42.13
N THR A 358 -4.11 5.12 -41.54
CA THR A 358 -3.87 5.23 -40.09
C THR A 358 -4.84 6.22 -39.46
N ALA A 359 -5.55 5.79 -38.42
CA ALA A 359 -6.43 6.61 -37.60
C ALA A 359 -5.84 6.80 -36.20
N THR A 360 -5.91 8.01 -35.67
CA THR A 360 -5.63 8.32 -34.25
C THR A 360 -6.88 8.89 -33.61
N MET A 361 -7.29 8.31 -32.48
CA MET A 361 -8.47 8.72 -31.73
C MET A 361 -8.09 9.04 -30.28
N GLU A 362 -8.68 10.13 -29.76
CA GLU A 362 -8.62 10.51 -28.34
C GLU A 362 -10.03 10.90 -27.88
N GLY A 363 -10.50 10.26 -26.81
CA GLY A 363 -11.83 10.49 -26.24
C GLY A 363 -11.82 10.40 -24.72
N ALA A 364 -12.79 11.06 -24.10
CA ALA A 364 -12.97 11.02 -22.65
C ALA A 364 -14.44 11.02 -22.27
N ALA A 365 -14.80 10.20 -21.29
CA ALA A 365 -16.14 10.13 -20.72
C ALA A 365 -16.08 10.21 -19.21
N ARG A 366 -17.18 10.68 -18.60
CA ARG A 366 -17.33 10.69 -17.16
C ARG A 366 -18.53 9.83 -16.78
N LEU A 367 -18.25 8.71 -16.12
CA LEU A 367 -19.25 7.75 -15.69
C LEU A 367 -19.58 7.95 -14.21
N ASN A 368 -20.77 7.54 -13.80
CA ASN A 368 -21.11 7.37 -12.40
C ASN A 368 -21.14 5.89 -12.05
N ARG A 369 -20.19 5.42 -11.24
CA ARG A 369 -20.07 3.99 -10.89
C ARG A 369 -21.33 3.44 -10.19
N ARG A 370 -22.11 4.30 -9.56
CA ARG A 370 -23.34 3.93 -8.85
C ARG A 370 -24.44 3.46 -9.79
N ASP A 371 -24.43 3.93 -11.04
CA ASP A 371 -25.41 3.54 -12.05
C ASP A 371 -25.25 2.07 -12.46
N PHE A 372 -24.08 1.48 -12.18
CA PHE A 372 -23.74 0.08 -12.45
C PHE A 372 -23.74 -0.80 -11.18
N GLY A 373 -24.23 -0.28 -10.05
CA GLY A 373 -24.14 -0.98 -8.77
C GLY A 373 -22.71 -1.25 -8.30
N VAL A 374 -21.72 -0.46 -8.73
CA VAL A 374 -20.32 -0.63 -8.34
C VAL A 374 -20.05 0.12 -7.03
N GLY A 375 -19.70 -0.61 -5.97
CA GLY A 375 -19.39 -0.12 -4.64
C GLY A 375 -20.63 0.41 -3.91
N GLU A 376 -21.71 -0.37 -3.89
CA GLU A 376 -23.02 0.06 -3.37
C GLU A 376 -23.00 0.39 -1.88
N GLY A 377 -22.13 -0.29 -1.13
CA GLY A 377 -21.94 -0.03 0.30
C GLY A 377 -21.28 1.32 0.60
N VAL A 378 -20.70 2.01 -0.38
CA VAL A 378 -20.05 3.32 -0.16
C VAL A 378 -21.04 4.47 -0.35
N SER A 379 -21.45 5.08 0.75
CA SER A 379 -22.42 6.18 0.80
C SER A 379 -21.82 7.59 0.85
N ASP A 380 -20.54 7.73 1.21
CA ASP A 380 -19.84 9.02 1.28
C ASP A 380 -18.84 9.19 0.13
N GLU A 381 -19.14 10.12 -0.78
CA GLU A 381 -18.32 10.46 -1.95
C GLU A 381 -16.91 10.95 -1.57
N LYS A 382 -16.72 11.46 -0.34
CA LYS A 382 -15.39 11.87 0.15
C LYS A 382 -14.48 10.67 0.41
N THR A 383 -15.06 9.51 0.72
CA THR A 383 -14.31 8.27 0.94
C THR A 383 -13.93 7.63 -0.39
N LEU A 384 -14.90 7.49 -1.30
CA LEU A 384 -14.68 7.05 -2.68
C LEU A 384 -15.67 7.74 -3.62
N GLY A 385 -15.13 8.52 -4.55
CA GLY A 385 -15.87 9.29 -5.54
C GLY A 385 -16.84 8.43 -6.34
N PHE A 386 -18.00 8.99 -6.68
CA PHE A 386 -18.99 8.32 -7.51
C PHE A 386 -18.63 8.46 -9.00
N ALA A 387 -18.10 9.62 -9.37
CA ALA A 387 -17.56 9.85 -10.69
C ALA A 387 -16.28 9.03 -10.95
N VAL A 388 -16.24 8.41 -12.12
CA VAL A 388 -15.05 7.77 -12.71
C VAL A 388 -14.81 8.42 -14.06
N ASN A 389 -13.64 9.00 -14.24
CA ASN A 389 -13.22 9.50 -15.55
C ASN A 389 -12.65 8.33 -16.34
N VAL A 390 -13.01 8.23 -17.61
CA VAL A 390 -12.51 7.23 -18.56
C VAL A 390 -11.82 7.99 -19.68
N ASP A 391 -10.54 7.68 -19.89
CA ASP A 391 -9.73 8.29 -20.94
C ASP A 391 -9.29 7.20 -21.92
N VAL A 392 -9.53 7.44 -23.21
CA VAL A 392 -9.23 6.50 -24.29
C VAL A 392 -8.33 7.18 -25.30
N THR A 393 -7.22 6.52 -25.63
CA THR A 393 -6.39 6.88 -26.77
C THR A 393 -6.09 5.63 -27.58
N LEU A 394 -6.18 5.70 -28.90
CA LEU A 394 -5.80 4.58 -29.75
C LEU A 394 -5.25 5.03 -31.11
N THR A 395 -4.46 4.14 -31.70
CA THR A 395 -4.09 4.16 -33.11
C THR A 395 -4.59 2.88 -33.75
N ALA A 396 -5.32 3.02 -34.86
CA ALA A 396 -5.83 1.90 -35.64
C ALA A 396 -5.40 2.01 -37.10
N THR A 397 -5.32 0.87 -37.77
CA THR A 397 -5.05 0.78 -39.21
C THR A 397 -6.22 0.14 -39.92
N ARG A 398 -6.56 0.64 -41.11
CA ARG A 398 -7.59 0.03 -41.95
C ARG A 398 -7.20 -1.41 -42.29
N ALA A 399 -8.12 -2.36 -42.15
CA ALA A 399 -7.90 -3.74 -42.53
C ALA A 399 -7.72 -3.83 -44.06
N GLU A 400 -6.73 -4.60 -44.53
CA GLU A 400 -6.58 -4.88 -45.96
C GLU A 400 -7.81 -5.64 -46.45
N ALA A 401 -8.42 -5.18 -47.55
CA ALA A 401 -9.51 -5.91 -48.18
C ALA A 401 -9.00 -7.32 -48.54
N PRO A 402 -9.75 -8.40 -48.25
CA PRO A 402 -9.32 -9.74 -48.61
C PRO A 402 -9.14 -9.80 -50.13
N ASP A 403 -7.95 -10.22 -50.57
CA ASP A 403 -7.64 -10.47 -51.98
C ASP A 403 -8.71 -11.41 -52.55
N THR A 404 -9.59 -10.86 -53.39
CA THR A 404 -10.71 -11.57 -54.03
C THR A 404 -10.29 -12.48 -55.15
#